data_AF-A0A8S4N2T5-F1
#
_entry.id   AF-A0A8S4N2T5-F1
#
_cell.length_a   1.000
_cell.length_b   1.000
_cell.length_c   1.000
_cell.angle_alpha   90.00
_cell.angle_beta   90.00
_cell.angle_gamma   90.00
#
_symmetry.space_group_name_H-M   'P 1'
#
loop_
_entity.id
_entity.type
_entity.pdbx_description
1 polymer ?
#
loop_
_entity_poly.entity_id
_entity_poly.type
_entity_poly.pdbx_seq_one_letter_code
_entity_poly.pdbx_strand_id
1 'polypeptide(L)'
;WEDIAPIRHAMNIKSGDRLFTIASCGANAMTLLLDDPADVVALELSIPQLHLAKLQAACIKHLSYQDFIDFTGVDRENVKPEERVRIYKAIKGALEPPTQEYWDAHMEAIQFGVMHCGIFDTKKRTAAYDLFFVALDQTDIQRFISMGDDMKEQSDFFENVMNTKYFRRAMKKLVHCLMSDFNFSIYPDEDYPTIFGRRMEEICKNIPAKRNHCIEYMLTGGYSGKYNLRDYQIKENFPILKERVERMQWVQGELTDWLRKYPASKQQMFDGVCLSNISDWLVHENHNSAIRSAGKICKQGGRIVFWNGKGMPKYWPEEMIDTVIKVEHELEAESVKYDRMPWWEPLRVATVL
;
A
#
# COMPACT_ATOMS: atom_id res chain seq x y z
N TRP A 1 -3.13 -0.76 3.34
CA TRP A 1 -2.73 -1.92 4.17
C TRP A 1 -1.25 -1.82 4.51
N GLU A 2 -0.42 -1.32 3.59
CA GLU A 2 0.88 -0.74 3.89
C GLU A 2 0.81 0.78 3.94
N ASP A 3 1.66 1.39 4.76
CA ASP A 3 1.92 2.82 4.72
C ASP A 3 3.16 3.11 3.87
N ILE A 4 3.07 4.06 2.95
CA ILE A 4 4.22 4.42 2.09
C ILE A 4 5.17 5.41 2.78
N ALA A 5 4.75 6.03 3.90
CA ALA A 5 5.54 7.05 4.58
C ALA A 5 6.93 6.57 5.06
N PRO A 6 7.10 5.37 5.67
CA PRO A 6 8.42 4.84 6.03
C PRO A 6 9.37 4.71 4.84
N ILE A 7 8.84 4.25 3.70
CA ILE A 7 9.57 4.06 2.44
C ILE A 7 10.00 5.42 1.88
N ARG A 8 9.10 6.41 1.81
CA ARG A 8 9.43 7.76 1.31
C ARG A 8 10.50 8.43 2.15
N HIS A 9 10.39 8.32 3.47
CA HIS A 9 11.42 8.82 4.38
C HIS A 9 12.77 8.11 4.17
N ALA A 10 12.77 6.77 4.16
CA ALA A 10 13.99 5.97 3.99
C ALA A 10 14.64 6.16 2.62
N MET A 11 13.86 6.34 1.54
CA MET A 11 14.41 6.53 0.20
C MET A 11 14.98 7.93 0.00
N ASN A 12 14.49 8.94 0.74
CA ASN A 12 14.95 10.34 0.65
C ASN A 12 15.02 10.86 -0.79
N ILE A 13 13.93 10.59 -1.53
CA ILE A 13 13.79 10.85 -2.96
C ILE A 13 14.06 12.34 -3.24
N LYS A 14 14.91 12.59 -4.24
CA LYS A 14 15.26 13.91 -4.72
C LYS A 14 14.57 14.19 -6.06
N SER A 15 14.38 15.48 -6.34
CA SER A 15 13.88 15.93 -7.62
C SER A 15 14.77 15.40 -8.75
N GLY A 16 14.17 14.70 -9.71
CA GLY A 16 14.88 14.10 -10.84
C GLY A 16 15.41 12.68 -10.60
N ASP A 17 15.21 12.11 -9.42
CA ASP A 17 15.56 10.71 -9.16
C ASP A 17 14.74 9.75 -10.02
N ARG A 18 15.34 8.60 -10.34
CA ARG A 18 14.67 7.51 -11.05
C ARG A 18 14.37 6.39 -10.09
N LEU A 19 13.11 5.97 -9.99
CA LEU A 19 12.67 4.99 -9.00
C LEU A 19 12.23 3.68 -9.65
N PHE A 20 12.53 2.57 -9.00
CA PHE A 20 11.96 1.25 -9.29
C PHE A 20 11.12 0.79 -8.10
N THR A 21 9.91 0.29 -8.34
CA THR A 21 9.04 -0.22 -7.29
C THR A 21 8.20 -1.40 -7.76
N ILE A 22 7.68 -2.20 -6.84
CA ILE A 22 6.52 -3.05 -7.12
C ILE A 22 5.27 -2.18 -7.22
N ALA A 23 4.41 -2.44 -8.22
CA ALA A 23 3.24 -1.62 -8.49
C ALA A 23 2.16 -1.79 -7.42
N SER A 24 1.77 -3.05 -7.10
CA SER A 24 0.79 -3.39 -6.07
C SER A 24 -0.49 -2.55 -6.19
N CYS A 25 -1.17 -2.65 -7.33
CA CYS A 25 -2.34 -1.83 -7.70
C CYS A 25 -2.09 -0.32 -7.86
N GLY A 26 -0.84 0.14 -7.73
CA GLY A 26 -0.38 1.48 -8.10
C GLY A 26 -0.47 2.55 -7.01
N ALA A 27 -1.15 2.34 -5.89
CA ALA A 27 -1.37 3.38 -4.88
C ALA A 27 -0.06 3.94 -4.29
N ASN A 28 0.81 3.05 -3.82
CA ASN A 28 2.12 3.42 -3.27
C ASN A 28 3.03 3.97 -4.36
N ALA A 29 3.06 3.32 -5.53
CA ALA A 29 3.88 3.73 -6.67
C ALA A 29 3.54 5.16 -7.14
N MET A 30 2.25 5.51 -7.26
CA MET A 30 1.81 6.86 -7.62
C MET A 30 2.11 7.88 -6.51
N THR A 31 2.10 7.48 -5.24
CA THR A 31 2.44 8.38 -4.13
C THR A 31 3.90 8.85 -4.22
N LEU A 32 4.82 8.03 -4.75
CA LEU A 32 6.22 8.43 -4.95
C LEU A 32 6.37 9.64 -5.89
N LEU A 33 5.40 9.90 -6.77
CA LEU A 33 5.43 11.07 -7.67
C LEU A 33 5.34 12.42 -6.92
N LEU A 34 4.88 12.40 -5.67
CA LEU A 34 4.81 13.61 -4.84
C LEU A 34 6.21 14.17 -4.55
N ASP A 35 7.24 13.32 -4.55
CA ASP A 35 8.64 13.70 -4.29
C ASP A 35 9.40 14.16 -5.55
N ASP A 36 8.69 14.41 -6.65
CA ASP A 36 9.22 14.91 -7.93
C ASP A 36 10.30 14.05 -8.63
N PRO A 37 10.17 12.71 -8.67
CA PRO A 37 11.09 11.88 -9.44
C PRO A 37 10.98 12.18 -10.94
N ALA A 38 12.04 11.91 -11.69
CA ALA A 38 12.04 11.96 -13.15
C ALA A 38 11.10 10.90 -13.75
N ASP A 39 11.17 9.67 -13.23
CA ASP A 39 10.30 8.55 -13.60
C ASP A 39 10.23 7.50 -12.50
N VAL A 40 9.12 6.74 -12.51
CA VAL A 40 8.90 5.61 -11.62
C VAL A 40 8.54 4.39 -12.46
N VAL A 41 9.43 3.40 -12.47
CA VAL A 41 9.18 2.09 -13.08
C VAL A 41 8.51 1.21 -12.05
N ALA A 42 7.27 0.80 -12.33
CA ALA A 42 6.45 -0.02 -11.44
C ALA A 42 6.21 -1.40 -12.06
N LEU A 43 6.82 -2.43 -11.47
CA LEU A 43 6.71 -3.82 -11.91
C LEU A 43 5.52 -4.51 -11.25
N GLU A 44 4.73 -5.26 -12.02
CA GLU A 44 3.60 -6.03 -11.53
C GLU A 44 3.52 -7.41 -12.17
N LEU A 45 3.30 -8.44 -11.35
CA LEU A 45 3.08 -9.79 -11.82
C LEU A 45 1.59 -10.02 -12.16
N SER A 46 0.70 -9.44 -11.37
CA SER A 46 -0.75 -9.64 -11.46
C SER A 46 -1.39 -8.73 -12.51
N ILE A 47 -1.88 -9.34 -13.59
CA ILE A 47 -2.58 -8.63 -14.67
C ILE A 47 -3.77 -7.78 -14.15
N PRO A 48 -4.66 -8.30 -13.29
CA PRO A 48 -5.72 -7.48 -12.67
C PRO A 48 -5.21 -6.26 -11.93
N GLN A 49 -4.15 -6.41 -11.12
CA GLN A 49 -3.59 -5.28 -10.35
C GLN A 49 -2.94 -4.24 -11.26
N LEU A 50 -2.30 -4.69 -12.36
CA LEU A 50 -1.73 -3.82 -13.36
C LEU A 50 -2.82 -2.99 -14.08
N HIS A 51 -3.94 -3.62 -14.47
CA HIS A 51 -5.07 -2.91 -15.06
C HIS A 51 -5.71 -1.92 -14.09
N LEU A 52 -5.75 -2.23 -12.80
CA LEU A 52 -6.19 -1.29 -11.77
C LEU A 52 -5.26 -0.09 -11.62
N ALA A 53 -3.94 -0.32 -11.60
CA ALA A 53 -2.95 0.75 -11.54
C ALA A 53 -3.06 1.69 -12.76
N LYS A 54 -3.13 1.12 -13.97
CA LYS A 54 -3.30 1.88 -15.22
C LYS A 54 -4.61 2.67 -15.27
N LEU A 55 -5.72 2.09 -14.81
CA LEU A 55 -7.00 2.78 -14.71
C LEU A 55 -6.92 3.97 -13.75
N GLN A 56 -6.36 3.79 -12.55
CA GLN A 56 -6.22 4.89 -11.58
C GLN A 56 -5.32 6.01 -12.11
N ALA A 57 -4.25 5.67 -12.80
CA ALA A 57 -3.38 6.65 -13.46
C ALA A 57 -4.13 7.46 -14.51
N ALA A 58 -4.93 6.81 -15.36
CA ALA A 58 -5.79 7.49 -16.34
C ALA A 58 -6.85 8.38 -15.66
N CYS A 59 -7.45 7.94 -14.56
CA CYS A 59 -8.36 8.77 -13.77
C CYS A 59 -7.67 10.04 -13.26
N ILE A 60 -6.50 9.92 -12.65
CA ILE A 60 -5.73 11.08 -12.18
C ILE A 60 -5.43 12.04 -13.33
N LYS A 61 -5.04 11.52 -14.50
CA LYS A 61 -4.70 12.34 -15.67
C LYS A 61 -5.90 13.10 -16.24
N HIS A 62 -7.05 12.44 -16.37
CA HIS A 62 -8.16 12.96 -17.18
C HIS A 62 -9.31 13.55 -16.36
N LEU A 63 -9.50 13.12 -15.12
CA LEU A 63 -10.65 13.52 -14.31
C LEU A 63 -10.41 14.79 -13.49
N SER A 64 -11.51 15.41 -13.04
CA SER A 64 -11.46 16.33 -11.91
C SER A 64 -11.16 15.55 -10.62
N TYR A 65 -10.72 16.23 -9.57
CA TYR A 65 -10.51 15.58 -8.28
C TYR A 65 -11.80 14.90 -7.77
N GLN A 66 -12.95 15.58 -7.92
CA GLN A 66 -14.22 15.03 -7.44
C GLN A 66 -14.60 13.77 -8.21
N ASP A 67 -14.54 13.79 -9.54
CA ASP A 67 -14.83 12.60 -10.35
C ASP A 67 -13.86 11.44 -10.03
N PHE A 68 -12.59 11.72 -9.71
CA PHE A 68 -11.64 10.70 -9.29
C PHE A 68 -12.03 10.05 -7.95
N ILE A 69 -12.39 10.85 -6.94
CA ILE A 69 -12.84 10.36 -5.63
C ILE A 69 -14.16 9.57 -5.76
N ASP A 70 -15.11 10.11 -6.51
CA ASP A 70 -16.40 9.48 -6.79
C ASP A 70 -16.21 8.14 -7.50
N PHE A 71 -15.38 8.12 -8.54
CA PHE A 71 -15.07 6.92 -9.32
C PHE A 71 -14.39 5.82 -8.50
N THR A 72 -13.40 6.18 -7.67
CA THR A 72 -12.57 5.20 -6.97
C THR A 72 -13.33 4.40 -5.91
N GLY A 73 -14.34 4.99 -5.26
CA GLY A 73 -15.10 4.29 -4.21
C GLY A 73 -14.94 4.88 -2.83
N VAL A 74 -14.17 5.96 -2.67
CA VAL A 74 -14.01 6.64 -1.37
C VAL A 74 -15.38 6.97 -0.79
N ASP A 75 -16.20 7.69 -1.55
CA ASP A 75 -17.54 8.10 -1.13
C ASP A 75 -18.62 7.15 -1.66
N ARG A 76 -18.55 5.88 -1.23
CA ARG A 76 -19.43 4.82 -1.76
C ARG A 76 -20.91 5.05 -1.45
N GLU A 77 -21.22 5.62 -0.29
CA GLU A 77 -22.61 5.75 0.18
C GLU A 77 -23.35 6.90 -0.51
N ASN A 78 -22.65 7.96 -0.89
CA ASN A 78 -23.28 9.12 -1.53
C ASN A 78 -23.23 9.08 -3.06
N VAL A 79 -22.34 8.27 -3.65
CA VAL A 79 -22.18 8.16 -5.11
C VAL A 79 -22.84 6.90 -5.65
N LYS A 80 -23.85 7.09 -6.50
CA LYS A 80 -24.60 6.00 -7.12
C LYS A 80 -23.75 5.18 -8.11
N PRO A 81 -23.99 3.87 -8.26
CA PRO A 81 -23.27 3.02 -9.21
C PRO A 81 -23.28 3.52 -10.65
N GLU A 82 -24.40 4.10 -11.11
CA GLU A 82 -24.55 4.61 -12.48
C GLU A 82 -23.62 5.80 -12.76
N GLU A 83 -23.31 6.58 -11.73
CA GLU A 83 -22.41 7.72 -11.85
C GLU A 83 -20.97 7.28 -12.11
N ARG A 84 -20.51 6.22 -11.42
CA ARG A 84 -19.19 5.62 -11.68
C ARG A 84 -19.10 5.06 -13.09
N VAL A 85 -20.19 4.46 -13.58
CA VAL A 85 -20.29 3.97 -14.96
C VAL A 85 -20.22 5.13 -15.96
N ARG A 86 -20.89 6.25 -15.66
CA ARG A 86 -20.82 7.48 -16.48
C ARG A 86 -19.39 8.00 -16.56
N ILE A 87 -18.71 8.09 -15.42
CA ILE A 87 -17.31 8.54 -15.32
C ILE A 87 -16.39 7.59 -16.10
N TYR A 88 -16.53 6.27 -15.92
CA TYR A 88 -15.76 5.28 -16.67
C TYR A 88 -15.92 5.45 -18.19
N LYS A 89 -17.16 5.57 -18.67
CA LYS A 89 -17.44 5.76 -20.09
C LYS A 89 -16.80 7.04 -20.65
N ALA A 90 -16.63 8.07 -19.83
CA ALA A 90 -15.96 9.31 -20.23
C ALA A 90 -14.43 9.15 -20.37
N ILE A 91 -13.81 8.22 -19.63
CA ILE A 91 -12.34 8.03 -19.65
C ILE A 91 -11.87 6.79 -20.40
N LYS A 92 -12.74 5.81 -20.68
CA LYS A 92 -12.33 4.51 -21.22
C LYS A 92 -11.54 4.62 -22.53
N GLY A 93 -11.81 5.64 -23.35
CA GLY A 93 -11.08 5.89 -24.60
C GLY A 93 -9.64 6.38 -24.42
N ALA A 94 -9.24 6.75 -23.20
CA ALA A 94 -7.85 7.08 -22.85
C ALA A 94 -7.08 5.86 -22.32
N LEU A 95 -7.73 4.72 -22.11
CA LEU A 95 -7.08 3.49 -21.67
C LEU A 95 -6.44 2.75 -22.85
N GLU A 96 -5.34 2.08 -22.60
CA GLU A 96 -4.79 1.11 -23.56
C GLU A 96 -5.81 -0.01 -23.83
N PRO A 97 -5.89 -0.55 -25.06
CA PRO A 97 -6.92 -1.53 -25.43
C PRO A 97 -7.06 -2.70 -24.46
N PRO A 98 -5.98 -3.37 -23.99
CA PRO A 98 -6.11 -4.48 -23.05
C PRO A 98 -6.71 -4.06 -21.70
N THR A 99 -6.40 -2.85 -21.23
CA THR A 99 -6.94 -2.32 -19.97
C THR A 99 -8.41 -1.93 -20.13
N GLN A 100 -8.76 -1.36 -21.27
CA GLN A 100 -10.15 -1.05 -21.59
C GLN A 100 -11.00 -2.32 -21.69
N GLU A 101 -10.52 -3.34 -22.42
CA GLU A 101 -11.20 -4.63 -22.56
C GLU A 101 -11.42 -5.31 -21.20
N TYR A 102 -10.39 -5.28 -20.34
CA TYR A 102 -10.51 -5.78 -18.98
C TYR A 102 -11.64 -5.06 -18.22
N TRP A 103 -11.65 -3.73 -18.17
CA TRP A 103 -12.67 -3.00 -17.39
C TRP A 103 -14.07 -3.01 -18.02
N ASP A 104 -14.16 -3.10 -19.35
CA ASP A 104 -15.43 -3.33 -20.06
C ASP A 104 -16.08 -4.66 -19.65
N ALA A 105 -15.28 -5.68 -19.34
CA ALA A 105 -15.74 -6.96 -18.82
C ALA A 105 -16.02 -6.98 -17.30
N HIS A 106 -15.61 -5.94 -16.55
CA HIS A 106 -15.71 -5.87 -15.08
C HIS A 106 -16.55 -4.67 -14.60
N MET A 107 -17.67 -4.41 -15.27
CA MET A 107 -18.55 -3.27 -14.96
C MET A 107 -19.13 -3.31 -13.54
N GLU A 108 -19.32 -4.50 -12.95
CA GLU A 108 -19.74 -4.62 -11.54
C GLU A 108 -18.70 -4.03 -10.59
N ALA A 109 -17.41 -4.24 -10.85
CA ALA A 109 -16.33 -3.64 -10.06
C ALA A 109 -16.27 -2.12 -10.22
N ILE A 110 -16.54 -1.60 -11.43
CA ILE A 110 -16.70 -0.16 -11.69
C ILE A 110 -17.86 0.41 -10.88
N GLN A 111 -19.03 -0.22 -10.96
CA GLN A 111 -20.24 0.16 -10.23
C GLN A 111 -20.03 0.13 -8.71
N PHE A 112 -19.26 -0.83 -8.23
CA PHE A 112 -18.98 -0.99 -6.82
C PHE A 112 -17.98 0.05 -6.28
N GLY A 113 -17.07 0.52 -7.13
CA GLY A 113 -15.91 1.34 -6.74
C GLY A 113 -14.65 0.49 -6.72
N VAL A 114 -13.75 0.78 -7.67
CA VAL A 114 -12.59 -0.06 -8.02
C VAL A 114 -11.57 -0.24 -6.90
N MET A 115 -11.57 0.61 -5.87
CA MET A 115 -10.71 0.40 -4.71
C MET A 115 -11.13 -0.77 -3.83
N HIS A 116 -12.38 -1.22 -3.95
CA HIS A 116 -12.94 -2.25 -3.09
C HIS A 116 -13.10 -3.60 -3.81
N CYS A 117 -12.62 -3.72 -5.04
CA CYS A 117 -12.78 -4.92 -5.86
C CYS A 117 -11.69 -5.98 -5.62
N GLY A 118 -10.64 -5.66 -4.86
CA GLY A 118 -9.63 -6.64 -4.46
C GLY A 118 -10.28 -7.77 -3.65
N ILE A 119 -9.76 -9.01 -3.79
CA ILE A 119 -10.22 -10.15 -2.98
C ILE A 119 -10.09 -9.83 -1.49
N PHE A 120 -8.96 -9.24 -1.12
CA PHE A 120 -8.71 -8.74 0.22
C PHE A 120 -9.73 -7.68 0.59
N ASP A 121 -9.92 -6.65 -0.23
CA ASP A 121 -10.87 -5.57 0.06
C ASP A 121 -12.31 -6.05 0.20
N THR A 122 -12.75 -7.00 -0.62
CA THR A 122 -14.10 -7.56 -0.57
C THR A 122 -14.31 -8.38 0.70
N LYS A 123 -13.38 -9.29 1.01
CA LYS A 123 -13.47 -10.13 2.22
C LYS A 123 -13.27 -9.31 3.50
N LYS A 124 -12.32 -8.38 3.51
CA LYS A 124 -12.04 -7.45 4.62
C LYS A 124 -13.19 -6.50 4.84
N ARG A 125 -13.78 -5.95 3.79
CA ARG A 125 -14.96 -5.09 3.96
C ARG A 125 -16.08 -5.88 4.58
N THR A 126 -16.47 -7.04 4.02
CA THR A 126 -17.56 -7.84 4.57
C THR A 126 -17.24 -8.26 6.01
N ALA A 127 -16.05 -8.78 6.28
CA ALA A 127 -15.66 -9.20 7.63
C ALA A 127 -15.53 -8.01 8.59
N ALA A 128 -14.79 -6.97 8.26
CA ALA A 128 -14.52 -5.86 9.16
C ALA A 128 -15.76 -4.98 9.38
N TYR A 129 -16.50 -4.67 8.32
CA TYR A 129 -17.80 -3.99 8.45
C TYR A 129 -18.73 -4.84 9.31
N ASP A 130 -19.01 -6.10 8.96
CA ASP A 130 -19.99 -6.89 9.72
C ASP A 130 -19.54 -7.19 11.16
N LEU A 131 -18.24 -7.37 11.39
CA LEU A 131 -17.71 -7.67 12.73
C LEU A 131 -17.64 -6.44 13.62
N PHE A 132 -17.14 -5.29 13.13
CA PHE A 132 -17.05 -4.08 13.94
C PHE A 132 -18.37 -3.33 14.03
N PHE A 133 -19.22 -3.39 13.00
CA PHE A 133 -20.56 -2.82 13.06
C PHE A 133 -21.39 -3.40 14.20
N VAL A 134 -21.20 -4.69 14.51
CA VAL A 134 -21.85 -5.35 15.64
C VAL A 134 -21.08 -5.15 16.95
N ALA A 135 -19.76 -5.06 16.89
CA ALA A 135 -18.92 -5.00 18.09
C ALA A 135 -18.77 -3.60 18.69
N LEU A 136 -19.05 -2.54 17.93
CA LEU A 136 -18.79 -1.14 18.28
C LEU A 136 -19.95 -0.23 17.85
N ASP A 137 -20.22 0.81 18.64
CA ASP A 137 -21.13 1.88 18.25
C ASP A 137 -20.54 2.70 17.11
N GLN A 138 -21.36 3.03 16.10
CA GLN A 138 -20.88 3.78 14.93
C GLN A 138 -20.47 5.21 15.28
N THR A 139 -21.12 5.82 16.27
CA THR A 139 -20.75 7.14 16.80
C THR A 139 -19.38 7.09 17.46
N ASP A 140 -19.07 6.01 18.19
CA ASP A 140 -17.78 5.82 18.82
C ASP A 140 -16.67 5.58 17.80
N ILE A 141 -16.93 4.83 16.72
CA ILE A 141 -15.98 4.70 15.60
C ILE A 141 -15.71 6.07 14.97
N GLN A 142 -16.76 6.82 14.64
CA GLN A 142 -16.62 8.16 14.02
C GLN A 142 -15.89 9.14 14.93
N ARG A 143 -16.18 9.10 16.24
CA ARG A 143 -15.45 9.87 17.23
C ARG A 143 -13.98 9.47 17.21
N PHE A 144 -13.67 8.17 17.30
CA PHE A 144 -12.30 7.65 17.33
C PHE A 144 -11.47 8.09 16.12
N ILE A 145 -11.95 7.86 14.89
CA ILE A 145 -11.21 8.17 13.67
C ILE A 145 -11.06 9.68 13.40
N SER A 146 -11.80 10.52 14.13
CA SER A 146 -11.75 11.98 14.03
C SER A 146 -11.15 12.68 15.26
N MET A 147 -10.68 11.93 16.27
CA MET A 147 -10.09 12.49 17.49
C MET A 147 -8.88 13.38 17.19
N GLY A 148 -8.63 14.35 18.08
CA GLY A 148 -7.48 15.23 17.97
C GLY A 148 -6.14 14.51 18.19
N ASP A 149 -5.06 15.28 18.22
CA ASP A 149 -3.69 14.75 18.39
C ASP A 149 -3.32 14.47 19.86
N ASP A 150 -4.29 14.49 20.80
CA ASP A 150 -4.07 14.10 22.20
C ASP A 150 -4.09 12.57 22.33
N MET A 151 -2.89 11.99 22.36
CA MET A 151 -2.72 10.53 22.47
C MET A 151 -3.21 9.96 23.80
N LYS A 152 -3.26 10.76 24.88
CA LYS A 152 -3.80 10.28 26.15
C LYS A 152 -5.32 10.15 26.06
N GLU A 153 -6.00 11.16 25.51
CA GLU A 153 -7.44 11.09 25.25
C GLU A 153 -7.77 9.89 24.35
N GLN A 154 -7.01 9.71 23.26
CA GLN A 154 -7.21 8.59 22.35
C GLN A 154 -7.04 7.23 23.02
N SER A 155 -5.96 7.06 23.79
CA SER A 155 -5.67 5.82 24.51
C SER A 155 -6.73 5.51 25.57
N ASP A 156 -7.14 6.53 26.35
CA ASP A 156 -8.21 6.39 27.35
C ASP A 156 -9.55 6.05 26.68
N PHE A 157 -9.87 6.66 25.54
CA PHE A 157 -11.08 6.34 24.78
C PHE A 157 -11.04 4.91 24.24
N PHE A 158 -9.91 4.51 23.65
CA PHE A 158 -9.77 3.15 23.15
C PHE A 158 -9.94 2.13 24.28
N GLU A 159 -9.27 2.31 25.41
CA GLU A 159 -9.30 1.33 26.51
C GLU A 159 -10.67 1.26 27.18
N ASN A 160 -11.33 2.40 27.42
CA ASN A 160 -12.56 2.46 28.21
C ASN A 160 -13.84 2.32 27.36
N VAL A 161 -13.78 2.62 26.06
CA VAL A 161 -14.97 2.63 25.17
C VAL A 161 -14.87 1.55 24.10
N MET A 162 -13.76 1.51 23.35
CA MET A 162 -13.64 0.63 22.17
C MET A 162 -13.19 -0.80 22.52
N ASN A 163 -12.28 -0.98 23.49
CA ASN A 163 -11.64 -2.26 23.82
C ASN A 163 -12.55 -3.19 24.63
N THR A 164 -13.73 -3.50 24.08
CA THR A 164 -14.71 -4.41 24.69
C THR A 164 -14.37 -5.87 24.41
N LYS A 165 -15.00 -6.80 25.14
CA LYS A 165 -14.91 -8.24 24.82
C LYS A 165 -15.45 -8.58 23.43
N TYR A 166 -16.35 -7.76 22.89
CA TYR A 166 -16.90 -7.95 21.54
C TYR A 166 -15.90 -7.46 20.49
N PHE A 167 -15.27 -6.30 20.71
CA PHE A 167 -14.18 -5.82 19.87
C PHE A 167 -13.04 -6.83 19.80
N ARG A 168 -12.55 -7.35 20.94
CA ARG A 168 -11.47 -8.37 20.93
C ARG A 168 -11.86 -9.64 20.17
N ARG A 169 -13.12 -10.06 20.23
CA ARG A 169 -13.63 -11.22 19.45
C ARG A 169 -13.72 -10.90 17.95
N ALA A 170 -14.23 -9.72 17.59
CA ALA A 170 -14.26 -9.23 16.22
C ALA A 170 -12.84 -9.16 15.64
N MET A 171 -11.88 -8.58 16.37
CA MET A 171 -10.47 -8.54 16.01
C MET A 171 -9.90 -9.93 15.76
N LYS A 172 -10.09 -10.87 16.69
CA LYS A 172 -9.59 -12.25 16.55
C LYS A 172 -10.15 -12.92 15.29
N LYS A 173 -11.45 -12.74 15.02
CA LYS A 173 -12.11 -13.30 13.83
C LYS A 173 -11.65 -12.62 12.55
N LEU A 174 -11.49 -11.29 12.55
CA LEU A 174 -10.93 -10.56 11.43
C LEU A 174 -9.55 -11.10 11.09
N VAL A 175 -8.61 -11.13 12.05
CA VAL A 175 -7.26 -11.64 11.82
C VAL A 175 -7.31 -13.07 11.29
N HIS A 176 -8.13 -13.95 11.87
CA HIS A 176 -8.28 -15.31 11.36
C HIS A 176 -8.70 -15.34 9.87
N CYS A 177 -9.72 -14.55 9.49
CA CYS A 177 -10.15 -14.43 8.09
C CYS A 177 -9.06 -13.84 7.17
N LEU A 178 -8.23 -12.91 7.67
CA LEU A 178 -7.13 -12.36 6.88
C LEU A 178 -6.04 -13.39 6.65
N MET A 179 -5.69 -14.14 7.70
CA MET A 179 -4.55 -15.03 7.71
C MET A 179 -4.80 -16.36 7.01
N SER A 180 -6.06 -16.81 6.90
CA SER A 180 -6.40 -18.02 6.14
C SER A 180 -6.14 -17.92 4.64
N ASP A 181 -6.07 -16.70 4.09
CA ASP A 181 -5.91 -16.45 2.65
C ASP A 181 -4.48 -16.09 2.25
N PHE A 182 -3.67 -15.59 3.17
CA PHE A 182 -2.24 -15.40 2.91
C PHE A 182 -1.56 -16.77 2.95
N ASN A 183 -0.51 -16.94 2.15
CA ASN A 183 0.31 -18.14 2.10
C ASN A 183 1.14 -18.37 3.40
N PHE A 184 0.67 -17.90 4.56
CA PHE A 184 1.23 -18.17 5.88
C PHE A 184 1.06 -19.64 6.29
N SER A 185 0.40 -20.46 5.47
CA SER A 185 0.51 -21.92 5.51
C SER A 185 1.96 -22.41 5.49
N ILE A 186 2.91 -21.59 5.03
CA ILE A 186 4.36 -21.86 5.09
C ILE A 186 4.92 -21.73 6.53
N TYR A 187 4.25 -21.00 7.43
CA TYR A 187 4.69 -20.75 8.82
C TYR A 187 3.55 -20.98 9.83
N PRO A 188 3.12 -22.25 10.03
CA PRO A 188 1.92 -22.60 10.81
C PRO A 188 2.06 -22.43 12.33
N ASP A 189 3.26 -22.19 12.85
CA ASP A 189 3.56 -22.26 14.29
C ASP A 189 3.32 -20.94 15.07
N GLU A 190 2.90 -19.85 14.41
CA GLU A 190 2.66 -18.57 15.07
C GLU A 190 1.18 -18.31 15.42
N ASP A 191 0.92 -17.83 16.65
CA ASP A 191 -0.40 -17.33 17.07
C ASP A 191 -0.67 -15.92 16.52
N TYR A 192 -0.86 -15.85 15.20
CA TYR A 192 -1.10 -14.61 14.47
C TYR A 192 -2.28 -13.79 15.02
N PRO A 193 -3.45 -14.37 15.38
CA PRO A 193 -4.53 -13.60 16.00
C PRO A 193 -4.10 -12.82 17.25
N THR A 194 -3.30 -13.43 18.13
CA THR A 194 -2.78 -12.76 19.33
C THR A 194 -1.72 -11.70 18.99
N ILE A 195 -0.84 -11.97 18.03
CA ILE A 195 0.19 -11.02 17.60
C ILE A 195 -0.44 -9.77 16.98
N PHE A 196 -1.29 -9.95 15.97
CA PHE A 196 -1.94 -8.86 15.28
C PHE A 196 -2.99 -8.15 16.13
N GLY A 197 -3.67 -8.88 17.03
CA GLY A 197 -4.54 -8.28 18.04
C GLY A 197 -3.78 -7.28 18.92
N ARG A 198 -2.61 -7.68 19.46
CA ARG A 198 -1.75 -6.77 20.23
C ARG A 198 -1.24 -5.59 19.41
N ARG A 199 -0.77 -5.81 18.18
CA ARG A 199 -0.34 -4.72 17.28
C ARG A 199 -1.47 -3.72 17.05
N MET A 200 -2.70 -4.18 16.87
CA MET A 200 -3.85 -3.28 16.72
C MET A 200 -4.16 -2.48 17.97
N GLU A 201 -4.09 -3.08 19.15
CA GLU A 201 -4.24 -2.35 20.40
C GLU A 201 -3.17 -1.26 20.53
N GLU A 202 -1.91 -1.57 20.23
CA GLU A 202 -0.81 -0.59 20.23
C GLU A 202 -1.02 0.53 19.21
N ILE A 203 -1.45 0.19 17.99
CA ILE A 203 -1.77 1.16 16.94
C ILE A 203 -2.89 2.10 17.40
N CYS A 204 -3.98 1.56 17.93
CA CYS A 204 -5.11 2.36 18.40
C CYS A 204 -4.76 3.24 19.61
N LYS A 205 -3.78 2.87 20.44
CA LYS A 205 -3.36 3.65 21.61
C LYS A 205 -2.29 4.68 21.32
N ASN A 206 -1.36 4.37 20.40
CA ASN A 206 -0.09 5.08 20.27
C ASN A 206 0.12 5.77 18.91
N ILE A 207 -0.73 5.53 17.92
CA ILE A 207 -0.66 6.19 16.61
C ILE A 207 -1.93 7.02 16.42
N PRO A 208 -1.84 8.33 16.10
CA PRO A 208 -3.02 9.17 15.86
C PRO A 208 -4.00 8.50 14.90
N ALA A 209 -5.24 8.27 15.35
CA ALA A 209 -6.28 7.67 14.51
C ALA A 209 -6.68 8.63 13.39
N LYS A 210 -6.65 9.93 13.69
CA LYS A 210 -6.73 10.99 12.70
C LYS A 210 -5.47 10.97 11.82
N ARG A 211 -5.70 11.01 10.52
CA ARG A 211 -4.78 10.79 9.39
C ARG A 211 -4.32 9.33 9.19
N ASN A 212 -4.91 8.38 9.90
CA ASN A 212 -4.60 6.95 9.72
C ASN A 212 -5.63 6.25 8.85
N HIS A 213 -5.40 6.30 7.54
CA HIS A 213 -6.29 5.73 6.53
C HIS A 213 -6.41 4.19 6.65
N CYS A 214 -5.41 3.52 7.24
CA CYS A 214 -5.44 2.08 7.46
C CYS A 214 -6.41 1.71 8.59
N ILE A 215 -6.38 2.42 9.73
CA ILE A 215 -7.32 2.22 10.84
C ILE A 215 -8.75 2.49 10.38
N GLU A 216 -8.99 3.60 9.67
CA GLU A 216 -10.34 3.95 9.22
C GLU A 216 -10.92 2.86 8.33
N TYR A 217 -10.14 2.40 7.34
CA TYR A 217 -10.58 1.32 6.46
C TYR A 217 -10.82 0.02 7.22
N MET A 218 -10.01 -0.27 8.23
CA MET A 218 -10.20 -1.46 9.06
C MET A 218 -11.48 -1.38 9.90
N LEU A 219 -11.79 -0.22 10.50
CA LEU A 219 -12.95 -0.10 11.39
C LEU A 219 -14.27 0.08 10.62
N THR A 220 -14.22 0.67 9.43
CA THR A 220 -15.42 1.07 8.68
C THR A 220 -15.63 0.28 7.38
N GLY A 221 -14.61 -0.47 6.91
CA GLY A 221 -14.65 -1.11 5.60
C GLY A 221 -14.60 -0.12 4.41
N GLY A 222 -14.35 1.16 4.67
CA GLY A 222 -14.34 2.23 3.68
C GLY A 222 -13.53 3.44 4.12
N TYR A 223 -13.79 4.59 3.50
CA TYR A 223 -13.16 5.86 3.89
C TYR A 223 -14.28 6.90 4.02
N SER A 224 -14.24 7.75 5.04
CA SER A 224 -15.18 8.86 5.21
C SER A 224 -15.00 9.96 4.17
N GLY A 225 -13.88 9.95 3.44
CA GLY A 225 -13.52 11.01 2.49
C GLY A 225 -13.11 12.34 3.14
N LYS A 226 -13.12 12.43 4.49
CA LYS A 226 -12.94 13.68 5.23
C LYS A 226 -11.63 13.76 5.99
N TYR A 227 -11.17 12.66 6.57
CA TYR A 227 -10.09 12.69 7.55
C TYR A 227 -8.87 11.86 7.15
N ASN A 228 -9.06 10.64 6.62
CA ASN A 228 -7.96 9.71 6.44
C ASN A 228 -7.95 9.08 5.04
N LEU A 229 -7.57 9.88 4.05
CA LEU A 229 -7.29 9.40 2.71
C LEU A 229 -5.81 9.01 2.56
N ARG A 230 -5.55 8.11 1.61
CA ARG A 230 -4.17 7.84 1.18
C ARG A 230 -3.60 9.09 0.53
N ASP A 231 -2.29 9.28 0.63
CA ASP A 231 -1.61 10.48 0.16
C ASP A 231 -1.93 10.81 -1.31
N TYR A 232 -2.05 9.80 -2.18
CA TYR A 232 -2.42 10.03 -3.60
C TYR A 232 -3.88 10.42 -3.84
N GLN A 233 -4.72 10.32 -2.82
CA GLN A 233 -6.14 10.66 -2.82
C GLN A 233 -6.43 11.97 -2.07
N ILE A 234 -5.41 12.60 -1.48
CA ILE A 234 -5.55 13.90 -0.83
C ILE A 234 -5.74 14.98 -1.90
N LYS A 235 -6.74 15.86 -1.70
CA LYS A 235 -7.12 16.91 -2.65
C LYS A 235 -5.95 17.83 -3.01
N GLU A 236 -5.18 18.21 -2.00
CA GLU A 236 -4.02 19.11 -2.13
C GLU A 236 -2.91 18.49 -2.98
N ASN A 237 -2.81 17.15 -2.99
CA ASN A 237 -1.80 16.41 -3.75
C ASN A 237 -2.24 16.14 -5.20
N PHE A 238 -3.55 16.18 -5.49
CA PHE A 238 -4.09 15.79 -6.80
C PHE A 238 -3.53 16.59 -7.99
N PRO A 239 -3.37 17.93 -7.94
CA PRO A 239 -2.78 18.68 -9.05
C PRO A 239 -1.36 18.24 -9.40
N ILE A 240 -0.54 17.97 -8.37
CA ILE A 240 0.85 17.49 -8.53
C ILE A 240 0.85 16.13 -9.22
N LEU A 241 -0.01 15.22 -8.78
CA LEU A 241 -0.13 13.90 -9.38
C LEU A 241 -0.64 13.98 -10.82
N LYS A 242 -1.63 14.83 -11.10
CA LYS A 242 -2.17 15.01 -12.45
C LYS A 242 -1.12 15.49 -13.45
N GLU A 243 -0.20 16.34 -13.02
CA GLU A 243 0.95 16.77 -13.83
C GLU A 243 1.96 15.63 -14.05
N ARG A 244 2.20 14.81 -13.02
CA ARG A 244 3.33 13.87 -12.99
C ARG A 244 2.98 12.41 -13.28
N VAL A 245 1.70 12.03 -13.33
CA VAL A 245 1.26 10.63 -13.45
C VAL A 245 1.76 9.94 -14.72
N GLU A 246 2.03 10.69 -15.79
CA GLU A 246 2.61 10.16 -17.03
C GLU A 246 4.10 9.79 -16.89
N ARG A 247 4.75 10.15 -15.78
CA ARG A 247 6.11 9.69 -15.44
C ARG A 247 6.12 8.24 -14.91
N MET A 248 4.95 7.62 -14.73
CA MET A 248 4.83 6.20 -14.40
C MET A 248 5.10 5.32 -15.61
N GLN A 249 5.93 4.29 -15.43
CA GLN A 249 6.14 3.23 -16.40
C GLN A 249 5.66 1.90 -15.82
N TRP A 250 4.55 1.40 -16.35
CA TRP A 250 3.93 0.17 -15.88
C TRP A 250 4.48 -1.04 -16.63
N VAL A 251 5.09 -1.97 -15.91
CA VAL A 251 5.74 -3.15 -16.50
C VAL A 251 5.07 -4.41 -15.99
N GLN A 252 4.58 -5.24 -16.90
CA GLN A 252 4.12 -6.58 -16.56
C GLN A 252 5.30 -7.56 -16.56
N GLY A 253 5.50 -8.30 -15.47
CA GLY A 253 6.46 -9.38 -15.43
C GLY A 253 6.91 -9.77 -14.04
N GLU A 254 7.65 -10.86 -13.98
CA GLU A 254 8.39 -11.29 -12.80
C GLU A 254 9.75 -10.55 -12.75
N LEU A 255 10.24 -10.26 -11.55
CA LEU A 255 11.42 -9.42 -11.36
C LEU A 255 12.67 -10.02 -12.00
N THR A 256 12.92 -11.32 -11.78
CA THR A 256 14.10 -11.97 -12.36
C THR A 256 14.02 -12.04 -13.89
N ASP A 257 12.85 -12.30 -14.45
CA ASP A 257 12.59 -12.26 -15.90
C ASP A 257 12.82 -10.88 -16.51
N TRP A 258 12.30 -9.85 -15.85
CA TRP A 258 12.48 -8.48 -16.30
C TRP A 258 13.96 -8.10 -16.32
N LEU A 259 14.70 -8.47 -15.28
CA LEU A 259 16.13 -8.20 -15.17
C LEU A 259 16.98 -8.95 -16.17
N ARG A 260 16.62 -10.19 -16.51
CA ARG A 260 17.29 -10.93 -17.60
C ARG A 260 17.17 -10.21 -18.94
N LYS A 261 16.04 -9.56 -19.18
CA LYS A 261 15.76 -8.78 -20.40
C LYS A 261 16.26 -7.34 -20.29
N TYR A 262 16.53 -6.87 -19.08
CA TYR A 262 16.95 -5.49 -18.85
C TYR A 262 18.38 -5.29 -19.36
N PRO A 263 18.61 -4.39 -20.33
CA PRO A 263 19.92 -4.25 -20.97
C PRO A 263 21.02 -3.96 -19.95
N ALA A 264 22.20 -4.60 -20.10
CA ALA A 264 23.34 -4.34 -19.23
C ALA A 264 23.75 -2.85 -19.24
N SER A 265 23.61 -2.17 -20.37
CA SER A 265 23.84 -0.71 -20.52
C SER A 265 22.85 0.16 -19.74
N LYS A 266 21.77 -0.44 -19.23
CA LYS A 266 20.76 0.22 -18.41
C LYS A 266 20.82 -0.20 -16.93
N GLN A 267 21.76 -1.07 -16.54
CA GLN A 267 22.01 -1.33 -15.12
C GLN A 267 22.52 -0.07 -14.42
N GLN A 268 22.38 0.00 -13.10
CA GLN A 268 22.73 1.19 -12.30
C GLN A 268 22.05 2.47 -12.82
N MET A 269 20.73 2.44 -13.01
CA MET A 269 19.96 3.59 -13.48
C MET A 269 19.02 4.18 -12.43
N PHE A 270 18.72 3.44 -11.35
CA PHE A 270 17.77 3.87 -10.34
C PHE A 270 18.47 4.44 -9.12
N ASP A 271 18.02 5.61 -8.69
CA ASP A 271 18.47 6.27 -7.46
C ASP A 271 17.76 5.65 -6.23
N GLY A 272 16.60 5.02 -6.45
CA GLY A 272 15.88 4.29 -5.41
C GLY A 272 15.18 3.03 -5.93
N VAL A 273 15.24 1.93 -5.18
CA VAL A 273 14.59 0.65 -5.47
C VAL A 273 13.77 0.19 -4.27
N CYS A 274 12.46 0.01 -4.46
CA CYS A 274 11.51 -0.43 -3.43
C CYS A 274 10.93 -1.81 -3.77
N LEU A 275 11.21 -2.82 -2.96
CA LEU A 275 10.71 -4.19 -3.13
C LEU A 275 9.71 -4.58 -2.03
N SER A 276 8.71 -3.73 -1.81
CA SER A 276 7.66 -3.91 -0.79
C SER A 276 7.01 -5.29 -0.90
N ASN A 277 7.06 -6.08 0.18
CA ASN A 277 6.41 -7.39 0.34
C ASN A 277 6.73 -8.40 -0.77
N ILE A 278 7.86 -8.22 -1.48
CA ILE A 278 8.19 -9.12 -2.60
C ILE A 278 8.39 -10.55 -2.10
N SER A 279 8.90 -10.73 -0.88
CA SER A 279 9.27 -12.05 -0.36
C SER A 279 8.08 -12.83 0.17
N ASP A 280 6.95 -12.17 0.43
CA ASP A 280 5.70 -12.81 0.84
C ASP A 280 5.15 -13.74 -0.25
N TRP A 281 5.59 -13.52 -1.49
CA TRP A 281 5.14 -14.25 -2.69
C TRP A 281 6.25 -15.11 -3.31
N LEU A 282 7.40 -15.20 -2.64
CA LEU A 282 8.60 -15.86 -3.15
C LEU A 282 9.12 -16.90 -2.16
N VAL A 283 9.70 -17.99 -2.66
CA VAL A 283 10.49 -18.91 -1.83
C VAL A 283 11.83 -18.26 -1.42
N HIS A 284 12.49 -18.74 -0.36
CA HIS A 284 13.73 -18.13 0.18
C HIS A 284 14.84 -17.93 -0.86
N GLU A 285 15.07 -18.89 -1.76
CA GLU A 285 16.08 -18.77 -2.82
C GLU A 285 15.79 -17.58 -3.77
N ASN A 286 14.51 -17.23 -3.92
CA ASN A 286 14.07 -16.11 -4.73
C ASN A 286 14.22 -14.77 -3.97
N HIS A 287 14.22 -14.75 -2.63
CA HIS A 287 14.49 -13.54 -1.85
C HIS A 287 15.91 -13.01 -2.13
N ASN A 288 16.94 -13.84 -1.93
CA ASN A 288 18.32 -13.41 -2.18
C ASN A 288 18.53 -13.01 -3.64
N SER A 289 17.86 -13.70 -4.58
CA SER A 289 17.87 -13.34 -6.00
C SER A 289 17.30 -11.94 -6.24
N ALA A 290 16.16 -11.61 -5.62
CA ALA A 290 15.52 -10.30 -5.71
C ALA A 290 16.37 -9.17 -5.09
N ILE A 291 17.04 -9.42 -3.96
CA ILE A 291 17.92 -8.42 -3.35
C ILE A 291 19.19 -8.19 -4.17
N ARG A 292 19.84 -9.25 -4.67
CA ARG A 292 20.98 -9.12 -5.60
C ARG A 292 20.61 -8.34 -6.86
N SER A 293 19.41 -8.60 -7.34
CA SER A 293 18.80 -7.95 -8.48
C SER A 293 18.60 -6.44 -8.26
N ALA A 294 18.10 -6.04 -7.08
CA ALA A 294 18.03 -4.63 -6.69
C ALA A 294 19.42 -3.96 -6.68
N GLY A 295 20.43 -4.64 -6.12
CA GLY A 295 21.82 -4.18 -6.12
C GLY A 295 22.40 -3.91 -7.51
N LYS A 296 21.99 -4.68 -8.53
CA LYS A 296 22.47 -4.50 -9.91
C LYS A 296 21.85 -3.30 -10.63
N ILE A 297 20.58 -2.99 -10.36
CA ILE A 297 19.87 -1.91 -11.07
C ILE A 297 19.96 -0.57 -10.37
N CYS A 298 20.23 -0.58 -9.06
CA CYS A 298 20.41 0.62 -8.28
C CYS A 298 21.81 1.21 -8.50
N LYS A 299 21.88 2.53 -8.61
CA LYS A 299 23.13 3.28 -8.75
C LYS A 299 23.93 3.23 -7.46
N GLN A 300 25.24 3.39 -7.58
CA GLN A 300 26.09 3.74 -6.46
C GLN A 300 25.56 5.00 -5.73
N GLY A 301 25.46 4.94 -4.41
CA GLY A 301 24.85 5.96 -3.56
C GLY A 301 23.32 5.94 -3.52
N GLY A 302 22.66 5.15 -4.37
CA GLY A 302 21.22 4.96 -4.37
C GLY A 302 20.75 4.06 -3.23
N ARG A 303 19.44 4.08 -2.93
CA ARG A 303 18.85 3.35 -1.80
C ARG A 303 18.01 2.16 -2.25
N ILE A 304 18.18 1.04 -1.57
CA ILE A 304 17.34 -0.15 -1.69
C ILE A 304 16.55 -0.28 -0.40
N VAL A 305 15.24 -0.41 -0.52
CA VAL A 305 14.32 -0.61 0.61
C VAL A 305 13.40 -1.78 0.37
N PHE A 306 13.13 -2.54 1.44
CA PHE A 306 12.09 -3.56 1.44
C PHE A 306 11.60 -3.82 2.86
N TRP A 307 10.39 -4.35 2.97
CA TRP A 307 9.91 -5.04 4.16
C TRP A 307 9.17 -6.28 3.70
N ASN A 308 8.90 -7.18 4.62
CA ASN A 308 8.11 -8.36 4.35
C ASN A 308 7.18 -8.66 5.52
N GLY A 309 6.23 -9.55 5.26
CA GLY A 309 5.34 -10.10 6.26
C GLY A 309 6.09 -10.82 7.37
N LYS A 310 5.39 -11.02 8.49
CA LYS A 310 5.95 -11.76 9.62
C LYS A 310 6.28 -13.20 9.22
N GLY A 311 7.42 -13.72 9.68
CA GLY A 311 7.93 -15.04 9.31
C GLY A 311 8.73 -15.06 8.00
N MET A 312 8.73 -13.98 7.22
CA MET A 312 9.48 -13.89 5.97
C MET A 312 10.94 -13.47 6.17
N PRO A 313 11.84 -13.74 5.21
CA PRO A 313 13.19 -13.20 5.20
C PRO A 313 13.21 -11.70 5.41
N LYS A 314 14.06 -11.27 6.33
CA LYS A 314 14.28 -9.85 6.62
C LYS A 314 15.74 -9.47 6.55
N TYR A 315 16.61 -10.35 6.08
CA TYR A 315 18.04 -10.16 6.09
C TYR A 315 18.55 -9.69 4.73
N TRP A 316 19.71 -9.05 4.72
CA TRP A 316 20.45 -8.82 3.50
C TRP A 316 21.31 -10.05 3.21
N PRO A 317 21.50 -10.48 1.94
CA PRO A 317 22.46 -11.53 1.61
C PRO A 317 23.84 -11.15 2.16
N GLU A 318 24.44 -12.01 2.97
CA GLU A 318 25.69 -11.72 3.69
C GLU A 318 26.81 -11.32 2.73
N GLU A 319 26.84 -11.92 1.54
CA GLU A 319 27.85 -11.64 0.52
C GLU A 319 27.78 -10.21 -0.04
N MET A 320 26.66 -9.50 0.14
CA MET A 320 26.45 -8.14 -0.34
C MET A 320 26.85 -7.07 0.69
N ILE A 321 26.86 -7.41 1.98
CA ILE A 321 27.12 -6.46 3.06
C ILE A 321 28.58 -6.01 3.00
N ASP A 322 28.80 -4.70 3.04
CA ASP A 322 30.10 -4.03 2.95
C ASP A 322 30.86 -4.26 1.63
N THR A 323 30.25 -4.94 0.65
CA THR A 323 30.81 -5.19 -0.68
C THR A 323 30.00 -4.52 -1.79
N VAL A 324 28.67 -4.60 -1.70
CA VAL A 324 27.71 -4.03 -2.66
C VAL A 324 26.80 -3.01 -1.98
N ILE A 325 26.50 -3.22 -0.70
CA ILE A 325 25.62 -2.37 0.08
C ILE A 325 26.19 -2.06 1.45
N LYS A 326 25.85 -0.89 1.96
CA LYS A 326 25.97 -0.50 3.36
C LYS A 326 24.58 -0.50 3.99
N VAL A 327 24.39 -1.27 5.05
CA VAL A 327 23.11 -1.31 5.78
C VAL A 327 22.94 -0.04 6.62
N GLU A 328 21.79 0.61 6.50
CA GLU A 328 21.51 1.90 7.14
C GLU A 328 20.68 1.70 8.42
N HIS A 329 21.28 1.11 9.46
CA HIS A 329 20.59 0.74 10.69
C HIS A 329 19.87 1.90 11.40
N GLU A 330 20.44 3.10 11.37
CA GLU A 330 19.82 4.29 11.96
C GLU A 330 18.54 4.68 11.21
N LEU A 331 18.56 4.63 9.88
CA LEU A 331 17.37 4.88 9.05
C LEU A 331 16.33 3.78 9.20
N GLU A 332 16.73 2.50 9.30
CA GLU A 332 15.81 1.39 9.59
C GLU A 332 15.03 1.65 10.90
N ALA A 333 15.74 2.10 11.95
CA ALA A 333 15.12 2.42 13.24
C ALA A 333 14.27 3.69 13.21
N GLU A 334 14.68 4.71 12.45
CA GLU A 334 13.94 5.97 12.33
C GLU A 334 12.63 5.79 11.54
N SER A 335 12.65 5.03 10.44
CA SER A 335 11.51 4.80 9.55
C SER A 335 10.28 4.24 10.26
N VAL A 336 10.45 3.48 11.34
CA VAL A 336 9.35 2.92 12.13
C VAL A 336 8.43 4.02 12.69
N LYS A 337 8.98 5.21 12.97
CA LYS A 337 8.21 6.35 13.52
C LYS A 337 7.19 6.91 12.52
N TYR A 338 7.39 6.65 11.23
CA TYR A 338 6.52 7.13 10.16
C TYR A 338 5.45 6.11 9.77
N ASP A 339 5.52 4.89 10.30
CA ASP A 339 4.59 3.83 9.93
C ASP A 339 3.27 3.99 10.67
N ARG A 340 2.22 4.43 9.96
CA ARG A 340 0.87 4.51 10.52
C ARG A 340 0.25 3.12 10.72
N MET A 341 0.83 2.07 10.17
CA MET A 341 0.29 0.72 10.21
C MET A 341 1.43 -0.32 10.31
N PRO A 342 2.12 -0.42 11.48
CA PRO A 342 3.23 -1.35 11.73
C PRO A 342 2.78 -2.81 11.83
N TRP A 343 2.14 -3.29 10.77
CA TRP A 343 1.65 -4.64 10.59
C TRP A 343 2.77 -5.58 10.11
N TRP A 344 3.75 -5.03 9.40
CA TRP A 344 4.88 -5.77 8.84
C TRP A 344 6.12 -5.73 9.73
N GLU A 345 7.13 -6.51 9.35
CA GLU A 345 8.44 -6.38 9.97
C GLU A 345 9.04 -5.00 9.64
N PRO A 346 9.93 -4.47 10.50
CA PRO A 346 10.55 -3.16 10.26
C PRO A 346 11.19 -3.06 8.88
N LEU A 347 11.10 -1.86 8.29
CA LEU A 347 11.68 -1.56 6.99
C LEU A 347 13.19 -1.80 7.01
N ARG A 348 13.68 -2.54 6.01
CA ARG A 348 15.11 -2.74 5.74
C ARG A 348 15.58 -1.68 4.76
N VAL A 349 16.73 -1.08 5.04
CA VAL A 349 17.29 0.02 4.25
C VAL A 349 18.80 -0.21 4.04
N ALA A 350 19.25 -0.10 2.80
CA ALA A 350 20.66 -0.12 2.45
C ALA A 350 20.98 0.91 1.36
N THR A 351 22.18 1.46 1.42
CA THR A 351 22.78 2.30 0.37
C THR A 351 23.72 1.45 -0.48
N VAL A 352 23.66 1.55 -1.79
CA VAL A 352 24.60 0.86 -2.69
C VAL A 352 25.97 1.54 -2.65
N LEU A 353 27.03 0.73 -2.49
CA LEU A 353 28.42 1.18 -2.31
C LEU A 353 29.11 1.63 -3.60
#